data_AF-A0A1U7GQ42-F1
#
_entry.id   AF-A0A1U7GQ42-F1
#
_cell.length_a   1.000
_cell.length_b   1.000
_cell.length_c   1.000
_cell.angle_alpha   90.00
_cell.angle_beta   90.00
_cell.angle_gamma   90.00
#
_symmetry.space_group_name_H-M   'P 1'
#
loop_
_entity.id
_entity.type
_entity.pdbx_description
1 polymer ?
#
loop_
_entity_poly.entity_id
_entity_poly.type
_entity_poly.pdbx_seq_one_letter_code
_entity_poly.pdbx_strand_id
1 'polypeptide(L)'
;MKPRFIEVKGGEKRVLWGRFILFATITIALGVAIGELIAYLAMHRLGTAAPFAGGVLGLILVVRKLIEVLAYQPTEGDEKILVP
;
A
#
# COMPACT_ATOMS: atom_id res chain seq x y z
N MET A 1 -9.81 -6.74 -11.02
CA MET A 1 -10.33 -5.73 -10.06
C MET A 1 -9.55 -4.45 -10.26
N LYS A 2 -10.21 -3.29 -10.37
CA LYS A 2 -9.56 -1.99 -10.57
C LYS A 2 -8.71 -1.60 -9.34
N PRO A 3 -7.41 -1.28 -9.49
CA PRO A 3 -6.59 -0.86 -8.37
C PRO A 3 -7.10 0.47 -7.79
N ARG A 4 -7.25 0.53 -6.46
CA ARG A 4 -7.79 1.71 -5.74
C ARG A 4 -7.05 3.03 -6.00
N PHE A 5 -5.82 2.97 -6.49
CA PHE A 5 -4.96 4.14 -6.73
C PHE A 5 -4.93 4.56 -8.20
N ILE A 6 -5.78 3.96 -9.05
CA ILE A 6 -5.85 4.28 -10.47
C ILE A 6 -7.23 4.81 -10.79
N GLU A 7 -7.24 6.00 -11.38
CA GLU A 7 -8.40 6.58 -12.02
C GLU A 7 -8.21 6.48 -13.53
N VAL A 8 -9.26 6.14 -14.26
CA VAL A 8 -9.25 6.09 -15.73
C VAL A 8 -10.18 7.21 -16.17
N LYS A 9 -9.67 8.25 -16.82
CA LYS A 9 -10.48 9.36 -17.34
C LYS A 9 -10.22 9.50 -18.84
N GLY A 10 -11.25 9.29 -19.66
CA GLY A 10 -11.17 9.41 -21.12
C GLY A 10 -10.10 8.51 -21.74
N GLY A 11 -10.07 7.23 -21.36
CA GLY A 11 -9.08 6.26 -21.83
C GLY A 11 -7.68 6.38 -21.21
N GLU A 12 -7.36 7.49 -20.53
CA GLU A 12 -6.04 7.67 -19.92
C GLU A 12 -5.97 7.15 -18.48
N LYS A 13 -4.94 6.34 -18.22
CA LYS A 13 -4.56 5.85 -16.89
C LYS A 13 -3.93 6.98 -16.08
N ARG A 14 -4.62 7.45 -15.04
CA ARG A 14 -4.09 8.42 -14.07
C ARG A 14 -3.84 7.76 -12.72
N VAL A 15 -2.58 7.71 -12.31
CA VAL A 15 -2.18 7.18 -11.00
C VAL A 15 -2.32 8.28 -9.94
N LEU A 16 -3.09 8.00 -8.89
CA LEU A 16 -3.29 8.89 -7.74
C LEU A 16 -2.13 8.76 -6.75
N TRP A 17 -0.95 9.26 -7.15
CA TRP A 17 0.29 9.15 -6.38
C TRP A 17 0.18 9.67 -4.94
N GLY A 18 -0.54 10.78 -4.72
CA GLY A 18 -0.74 11.32 -3.37
C GLY A 18 -1.46 10.33 -2.43
N ARG A 19 -2.52 9.67 -2.91
CA ARG A 19 -3.24 8.64 -2.14
C ARG A 19 -2.38 7.40 -1.91
N PHE A 20 -1.56 7.02 -2.91
CA PHE A 20 -0.65 5.89 -2.81
C PHE A 20 0.46 6.14 -1.77
N ILE A 21 1.09 7.32 -1.79
CA ILE A 21 2.13 7.69 -0.82
C ILE A 21 1.57 7.74 0.59
N LEU A 22 0.37 8.30 0.78
CA LEU A 22 -0.30 8.31 2.09
C LEU A 22 -0.56 6.88 2.58
N PHE A 23 -1.11 6.02 1.72
CA PHE A 23 -1.31 4.61 2.04
C PHE A 23 -0.01 3.90 2.40
N ALA A 24 1.07 4.15 1.65
CA ALA A 24 2.38 3.56 1.90
C ALA A 24 2.93 3.97 3.27
N THR A 25 2.86 5.27 3.57
CA THR A 25 3.33 5.83 4.85
C THR A 25 2.59 5.21 6.04
N ILE A 26 1.26 5.16 5.96
CA ILE A 26 0.42 4.56 7.01
C ILE A 26 0.71 3.07 7.17
N THR A 27 0.86 2.35 6.05
CA THR A 27 1.13 0.90 6.07
C THR A 27 2.47 0.57 6.73
N ILE A 28 3.52 1.33 6.39
CA ILE A 28 4.84 1.15 7.00
C ILE A 28 4.80 1.52 8.49
N ALA A 29 4.18 2.65 8.85
CA ALA A 29 4.04 3.07 10.23
C ALA A 29 3.28 2.03 11.09
N LEU A 30 2.19 1.47 10.55
CA LEU A 30 1.46 0.36 11.18
C LEU A 30 2.33 -0.89 11.33
N GLY A 31 3.08 -1.26 10.28
CA GLY A 31 3.99 -2.40 10.33
C GLY A 31 5.02 -2.25 11.46
N VAL A 32 5.65 -1.09 11.56
CA VAL A 32 6.60 -0.75 12.63
C VAL A 32 5.93 -0.82 14.00
N ALA A 33 4.78 -0.15 14.17
CA ALA A 33 4.06 -0.12 15.44
C ALA A 33 3.61 -1.52 15.91
N ILE A 34 3.13 -2.35 14.99
CA ILE A 34 2.74 -3.73 15.28
C ILE A 34 3.98 -4.57 15.64
N GLY A 35 5.09 -4.41 14.92
CA GLY A 35 6.34 -5.10 15.22
C GLY A 35 6.86 -4.78 16.62
N GLU A 36 6.80 -3.50 17.01
CA GLU A 36 7.19 -3.04 18.34
C GLU A 36 6.25 -3.55 19.44
N LEU A 37 4.93 -3.49 19.21
CA LEU A 37 3.93 -4.01 20.14
C LEU A 37 4.12 -5.51 20.39
N ILE A 38 4.36 -6.31 19.34
CA ILE A 38 4.60 -7.75 19.47
C ILE A 38 5.87 -8.02 20.29
N ALA A 39 6.96 -7.29 20.04
CA ALA A 39 8.18 -7.47 20.80
C ALA A 39 8.03 -7.10 22.28
N TYR A 40 7.30 -6.02 22.56
CA TYR A 40 6.98 -5.63 23.93
C TYR A 40 6.20 -6.75 24.65
N LEU A 41 5.17 -7.30 24.00
CA LEU A 41 4.37 -8.40 24.57
C LEU A 41 5.18 -9.70 24.75
N ALA A 42 6.06 -10.04 23.80
CA ALA A 42 6.79 -11.30 23.82
C ALA A 42 8.01 -11.28 24.76
N MET A 43 8.81 -10.21 24.74
CA MET A 43 10.11 -10.16 25.42
C MET A 43 10.14 -9.20 26.61
N HIS A 44 9.06 -8.44 26.86
CA HIS A 44 8.98 -7.40 27.89
C HIS A 44 10.13 -6.38 27.81
N ARG A 45 10.74 -6.24 26.62
CA ARG A 45 11.91 -5.40 26.39
C ARG A 45 11.74 -4.67 25.07
N LEU A 46 12.02 -3.37 25.09
CA LEU A 46 12.08 -2.55 23.89
C LEU A 46 13.42 -2.79 23.19
N GLY A 47 13.36 -3.13 21.91
CA GLY A 47 14.51 -3.38 21.07
C GLY A 47 14.21 -2.98 19.63
N THR A 48 15.25 -2.68 18.85
CA THR A 48 15.11 -2.11 17.50
C THR A 48 14.83 -3.15 16.42
N ALA A 49 15.11 -4.43 16.66
CA ALA A 49 15.00 -5.48 15.64
C ALA A 49 13.56 -5.76 15.19
N ALA A 50 12.62 -5.78 16.13
CA ALA A 50 11.21 -6.09 15.86
C ALA A 50 10.44 -4.99 15.10
N PRO A 51 10.55 -3.69 15.46
CA PRO A 51 10.00 -2.62 14.63
C PRO A 51 10.60 -2.62 13.23
N PHE A 52 11.89 -2.97 13.09
CA PHE A 52 12.54 -3.09 11.78
C PHE A 52 11.92 -4.22 10.94
N ALA A 53 11.73 -5.40 11.52
CA ALA A 53 11.06 -6.52 10.85
C ALA A 53 9.61 -6.17 10.44
N GLY A 54 8.87 -5.51 11.33
CA GLY A 54 7.52 -5.02 11.03
C GLY A 54 7.49 -3.99 9.90
N GLY A 55 8.44 -3.05 9.88
CA GLY A 55 8.60 -2.08 8.79
C GLY A 55 8.95 -2.73 7.45
N VAL A 56 9.82 -3.75 7.44
CA VAL A 56 10.15 -4.51 6.23
C VAL A 56 8.93 -5.24 5.67
N LEU A 57 8.12 -5.87 6.51
CA LEU A 57 6.86 -6.49 6.06
C LEU A 57 5.89 -5.46 5.48
N GLY A 58 5.75 -4.30 6.14
CA GLY A 58 4.97 -3.18 5.61
C GLY A 58 5.46 -2.72 4.24
N LEU A 59 6.78 -2.61 4.06
CA LEU A 59 7.40 -2.23 2.79
C LEU A 59 7.12 -3.26 1.68
N ILE A 60 7.20 -4.56 1.98
CA ILE A 60 6.89 -5.63 1.01
C ILE A 60 5.44 -5.50 0.51
N LEU A 61 4.49 -5.22 1.41
CA LEU A 61 3.09 -5.00 1.02
C LEU A 61 2.91 -3.78 0.12
N VAL A 62 3.62 -2.69 0.41
CA VAL A 62 3.60 -1.47 -0.41
C VAL A 62 4.18 -1.75 -1.80
N VAL A 63 5.33 -2.42 -1.89
CA VAL A 63 5.95 -2.79 -3.18
C VAL A 63 5.03 -3.69 -3.99
N ARG A 64 4.39 -4.68 -3.36
CA ARG A 64 3.39 -5.52 -4.03
C ARG A 64 2.25 -4.69 -4.62
N LYS A 65 1.76 -3.70 -3.88
CA LYS A 65 0.70 -2.80 -4.36
C LYS A 65 1.19 -1.84 -5.45
N LEU A 66 2.45 -1.42 -5.40
CA LEU A 66 3.07 -0.63 -6.46
C LEU A 66 3.10 -1.43 -7.77
N ILE A 67 3.53 -2.69 -7.72
CA ILE A 67 3.56 -3.58 -8.89
C ILE A 67 2.15 -3.74 -9.47
N GLU A 68 1.14 -3.96 -8.63
CA GLU A 68 -0.27 -4.06 -9.07
C GLU A 68 -0.74 -2.78 -9.76
N VAL A 69 -0.34 -1.61 -9.25
CA VAL A 69 -0.68 -0.31 -9.86
C VAL A 69 0.03 -0.11 -11.19
N LEU A 70 1.31 -0.48 -11.29
CA LEU A 70 2.11 -0.33 -12.51
C LEU A 70 1.67 -1.31 -13.60
N ALA A 71 1.44 -2.58 -13.24
CA ALA A 71 1.06 -3.65 -14.15
C ALA A 71 -0.38 -3.54 -14.66
N TYR A 72 -1.25 -2.76 -14.02
CA TYR A 72 -2.61 -2.57 -14.48
C TYR A 72 -2.66 -1.85 -15.82
N GLN A 73 -3.20 -2.55 -16.82
CA GLN A 73 -3.56 -2.00 -18.12
C GLN A 73 -5.06 -1.69 -18.13
N PRO A 74 -5.48 -0.48 -18.54
CA PRO A 74 -6.88 -0.13 -18.63
C PRO A 74 -7.55 -0.99 -19.72
N THR A 75 -8.55 -1.78 -19.32
CA THR A 75 -9.43 -2.52 -20.23
C THR A 75 -10.71 -1.72 -20.51
N GLU A 76 -11.25 -1.79 -21.73
CA GLU A 76 -12.42 -1.00 -22.21
C GLU A 76 -13.66 -1.06 -21.30
N GLY A 77 -13.77 -2.06 -20.41
CA GLY A 77 -14.84 -2.17 -19.41
C GLY A 77 -14.76 -1.18 -18.23
N ASP A 78 -13.59 -0.58 -17.97
CA ASP A 78 -13.37 0.30 -16.80
C ASP A 78 -13.82 1.76 -17.03
N GLU A 79 -14.12 2.15 -18.28
CA GLU A 79 -14.73 3.44 -18.64
C GLU A 79 -16.23 3.50 -18.34
N LYS A 80 -16.95 2.37 -18.49
CA LYS A 80 -18.42 2.33 -18.37
C LYS A 80 -18.94 2.54 -16.94
N ILE A 81 -18.07 2.50 -15.94
CA ILE A 81 -18.42 2.72 -14.52
C ILE A 81 -18.35 4.23 -14.16
N LEU A 82 -17.92 5.09 -15.09
CA LEU A 82 -17.75 6.54 -14.88
C LEU A 82 -18.69 7.42 -15.71
N VAL A 83 -19.62 6.83 -16.48
CA VAL A 83 -20.74 7.61 -17.04
C VAL A 83 -21.84 7.64 -15.97
N PRO A 84 -22.21 8.82 -15.45
CA PRO A 84 -23.23 8.98 -14.41
C PRO A 84 -24.61 8.48 -14.83
#